data_AF-A0A7C9F2P3-F1
#
_entry.id   AF-A0A7C9F2P3-F1
#
_cell.length_a   1.000
_cell.length_b   1.000
_cell.length_c   1.000
_cell.angle_alpha   90.00
_cell.angle_beta   90.00
_cell.angle_gamma   90.00
#
_symmetry.space_group_name_H-M   'P 1'
#
loop_
_entity.id
_entity.type
_entity.pdbx_description
1 polymer ?
#
loop_
_entity_poly.entity_id
_entity_poly.type
_entity_poly.pdbx_seq_one_letter_code
_entity_poly.pdbx_strand_id
1 'polypeptide(L)'
;FFLKYDAVFRSAGLLADHLLTALSPPPLAVFSDLLFASGLHETLDRANIPSFTLITTSARFLSLMVSLPRLRELNNGGKIEISGLAPIGVENVPPAFFDPNHLFRRFVGINCAYLK
;
A
#
# COMPACT_ATOMS: atom_id res chain seq x y z
N PHE A 1 10.62 9.10 10.98
CA PHE A 1 10.45 8.07 9.93
C PHE A 1 9.16 8.31 9.14
N PHE A 2 7.96 8.17 9.74
CA PHE A 2 6.68 8.27 9.01
C PHE A 2 6.39 9.61 8.31
N LEU A 3 6.89 10.74 8.81
CA LEU A 3 6.78 12.03 8.11
C LEU A 3 7.52 12.06 6.78
N LYS A 4 8.67 11.36 6.67
CA LYS A 4 9.39 11.23 5.40
C LYS A 4 8.60 10.35 4.43
N TYR A 5 7.96 9.29 4.94
CA TYR A 5 7.05 8.45 4.15
C TYR A 5 5.84 9.24 3.65
N ASP A 6 5.26 10.13 4.46
CA ASP A 6 4.16 11.01 4.03
C ASP A 6 4.60 11.92 2.88
N ALA A 7 5.79 12.53 3.00
CA ALA A 7 6.33 13.39 1.96
C ALA A 7 6.52 12.63 0.63
N VAL A 8 7.07 11.41 0.69
CA VAL A 8 7.25 10.55 -0.49
C VAL A 8 5.91 10.12 -1.08
N PHE A 9 4.96 9.70 -0.24
CA PHE A 9 3.61 9.33 -0.66
C PHE A 9 2.91 10.47 -1.41
N ARG A 10 3.00 11.70 -0.89
CA ARG A 10 2.38 12.89 -1.52
C ARG A 10 3.08 13.33 -2.81
N SER A 11 4.35 12.99 -3.01
CA SER A 11 5.07 13.32 -4.24
C SER A 11 4.87 12.31 -5.37
N ALA A 12 4.14 11.21 -5.12
CA ALA A 12 3.91 10.15 -6.10
C ALA A 12 3.27 10.67 -7.40
N GLY A 13 2.29 11.57 -7.32
CA GLY A 13 1.63 12.14 -8.50
C GLY A 13 2.59 12.94 -9.39
N LEU A 14 3.53 13.69 -8.79
CA LEU A 14 4.54 14.46 -9.52
C LEU A 14 5.50 13.55 -10.30
N LEU A 15 5.80 12.38 -9.75
CA LEU A 15 6.64 11.39 -10.42
C LEU A 15 5.94 10.85 -11.67
N ALA A 16 4.64 10.58 -11.61
CA ALA A 16 3.91 10.00 -12.73
C ALA A 16 3.96 10.90 -13.98
N ASP A 17 3.73 12.21 -13.80
CA ASP A 17 3.79 13.18 -14.91
C ASP A 17 5.21 13.29 -15.48
N HIS A 18 6.23 13.25 -14.62
CA HIS A 18 7.63 13.30 -15.03
C HIS A 18 8.02 12.06 -15.86
N LEU A 19 7.55 10.87 -15.48
CA LEU A 19 7.81 9.62 -16.20
C LEU A 19 7.28 9.66 -17.65
N LEU A 20 6.16 10.34 -17.88
CA LEU A 20 5.55 10.45 -19.22
C LEU A 20 6.19 11.53 -20.09
N THR A 21 6.68 12.60 -19.48
CA THR A 21 7.09 13.82 -20.21
C THR A 21 8.61 13.96 -20.37
N ALA A 22 9.40 13.41 -19.44
CA ALA A 22 10.84 13.60 -19.42
C ALA A 22 11.64 12.41 -19.99
N LEU A 23 11.05 11.22 -20.06
CA LEU A 23 11.73 10.01 -20.53
C LEU A 23 11.47 9.77 -22.02
N SER A 24 12.55 9.55 -22.78
CA SER A 24 12.50 9.18 -24.18
C SER A 24 13.43 7.98 -24.45
N PRO A 25 12.90 6.81 -24.87
CA PRO A 25 11.47 6.53 -25.04
C PRO A 25 10.71 6.48 -23.70
N PRO A 26 9.37 6.62 -23.71
CA PRO A 26 8.56 6.37 -22.52
C PRO A 26 8.80 4.97 -21.94
N PRO A 27 8.67 4.77 -20.63
CA PRO A 27 8.89 3.47 -20.01
C PRO A 27 7.84 2.45 -20.45
N LEU A 28 8.27 1.22 -20.69
CA LEU A 28 7.38 0.10 -21.04
C LEU A 28 6.63 -0.47 -19.82
N ALA A 29 7.14 -0.24 -18.61
CA ALA A 29 6.53 -0.61 -17.35
C ALA A 29 7.17 0.18 -16.21
N VAL A 30 6.47 0.28 -15.09
CA VAL A 30 6.97 0.91 -13.86
C VAL A 30 6.90 -0.11 -12.72
N PHE A 31 8.01 -0.30 -12.02
CA PHE A 31 8.06 -1.06 -10.77
C PHE A 31 8.29 -0.09 -9.63
N SER A 32 7.37 -0.05 -8.67
CA SER A 32 7.41 0.93 -7.58
C SER A 32 7.14 0.30 -6.22
N ASP A 33 7.61 0.96 -5.16
CA ASP A 33 7.22 0.61 -3.79
C ASP A 33 5.70 0.79 -3.59
N LEU A 34 5.12 0.04 -2.63
CA LEU A 34 3.71 0.14 -2.26
C LEU A 34 3.25 1.57 -2.00
N LEU A 35 4.08 2.44 -1.44
CA LEU A 35 3.70 3.83 -1.18
C LEU A 35 3.30 4.62 -2.43
N PHE A 36 3.71 4.18 -3.61
CA PHE A 36 3.40 4.83 -4.87
C PHE A 36 2.17 4.26 -5.57
N ALA A 37 1.63 3.13 -5.10
CA ALA A 37 0.58 2.38 -5.80
C ALA A 37 -0.63 3.26 -6.12
N SER A 38 -1.10 4.06 -5.16
CA SER A 38 -2.23 4.98 -5.39
C SER A 38 -1.86 6.19 -6.25
N GLY A 39 -0.69 6.80 -6.01
CA GLY A 39 -0.31 8.06 -6.65
C GLY A 39 0.15 7.90 -8.10
N LEU A 40 0.57 6.71 -8.52
CA LEU A 40 0.94 6.42 -9.90
C LEU A 40 -0.21 5.84 -10.74
N HIS A 41 -1.23 5.24 -10.09
CA HIS A 41 -2.24 4.44 -10.76
C HIS A 41 -2.93 5.19 -11.90
N GLU A 42 -3.53 6.34 -11.61
CA GLU A 42 -4.38 7.03 -12.58
C GLU A 42 -3.60 7.52 -13.80
N THR A 43 -2.42 8.09 -13.59
CA THR A 43 -1.60 8.64 -14.68
C THR A 43 -1.00 7.54 -15.56
N LEU A 44 -0.52 6.43 -14.97
CA LEU A 44 0.03 5.31 -15.75
C LEU A 44 -1.07 4.52 -16.47
N ASP A 45 -2.24 4.35 -15.85
CA ASP A 45 -3.41 3.72 -16.48
C ASP A 45 -3.87 4.51 -17.71
N ARG A 46 -3.97 5.85 -17.60
CA ARG A 46 -4.27 6.74 -18.74
C ARG A 46 -3.24 6.65 -19.87
N ALA A 47 -1.98 6.39 -19.54
CA ALA A 47 -0.90 6.24 -20.51
C ALA A 47 -0.75 4.81 -21.07
N ASN A 48 -1.58 3.85 -20.64
CA ASN A 48 -1.45 2.43 -20.93
C ASN A 48 -0.06 1.86 -20.56
N ILE A 49 0.54 2.35 -19.48
CA ILE A 49 1.83 1.87 -18.97
C ILE A 49 1.56 0.91 -17.80
N PRO A 50 1.95 -0.38 -17.90
CA PRO A 50 1.86 -1.32 -16.80
C PRO A 50 2.56 -0.82 -15.54
N SER A 51 1.88 -0.89 -14.39
CA SER A 51 2.42 -0.55 -13.08
C SER A 51 2.41 -1.76 -12.16
N PHE A 52 3.58 -2.11 -11.63
CA PHE A 52 3.78 -3.24 -10.73
C PHE A 52 4.26 -2.74 -9.37
N THR A 53 3.58 -3.18 -8.31
CA THR A 53 4.01 -2.87 -6.96
C THR A 53 4.98 -3.93 -6.44
N LEU A 54 6.18 -3.52 -6.05
CA LEU A 54 7.14 -4.38 -5.37
C LEU A 54 6.79 -4.46 -3.87
N ILE A 55 6.40 -5.65 -3.42
CA ILE A 55 6.10 -5.91 -2.03
C ILE A 55 7.36 -6.40 -1.30
N THR A 56 7.82 -5.62 -0.32
CA THR A 56 9.04 -5.86 0.44
C THR A 56 8.80 -6.56 1.79
N THR A 57 7.59 -7.08 1.99
CA THR A 57 7.19 -7.85 3.18
C THR A 57 6.69 -9.24 2.79
N SER A 58 6.46 -10.10 3.78
CA SER A 58 5.92 -11.44 3.54
C SER A 58 4.49 -11.39 2.99
N ALA A 59 4.10 -12.39 2.19
CA ALA A 59 2.72 -12.55 1.72
C ALA A 59 1.71 -12.62 2.88
N ARG A 60 2.12 -13.16 4.03
CA ARG A 60 1.34 -13.22 5.25
C ARG A 60 1.03 -11.82 5.79
N PHE A 61 2.03 -10.96 5.87
CA PHE A 61 1.85 -9.59 6.35
C PHE A 61 1.14 -8.72 5.31
N LEU A 62 1.38 -8.94 4.01
CA LEU A 62 0.61 -8.30 2.94
C LEU A 62 -0.88 -8.62 3.05
N SER A 63 -1.24 -9.88 3.34
CA SER A 63 -2.63 -10.29 3.53
C SER A 63 -3.30 -9.54 4.69
N LEU A 64 -2.56 -9.30 5.77
CA LEU A 64 -3.00 -8.45 6.89
C LEU A 64 -3.19 -7.00 6.46
N MET A 65 -2.25 -6.43 5.70
CA MET A 65 -2.31 -5.07 5.18
C MET A 65 -3.52 -4.83 4.27
N VAL A 66 -3.81 -5.77 3.35
CA VAL A 66 -4.99 -5.70 2.46
C VAL A 66 -6.29 -5.88 3.23
N SER A 67 -6.27 -6.66 4.31
CA SER A 67 -7.45 -6.87 5.17
C SER A 67 -7.69 -5.72 6.15
N LEU A 68 -6.77 -4.77 6.28
CA LEU A 68 -6.78 -3.69 7.27
C LEU A 68 -8.08 -2.86 7.30
N PRO A 69 -8.72 -2.49 6.16
CA PRO A 69 -10.01 -1.81 6.17
C PRO A 69 -11.17 -2.68 6.70
N ARG A 70 -11.01 -4.00 6.64
CA ARG A 70 -12.01 -5.01 7.05
C ARG A 70 -11.72 -5.61 8.42
N LEU A 71 -10.62 -5.20 9.08
CA LEU A 71 -10.36 -5.50 10.48
C LEU A 71 -11.40 -4.75 11.32
N ARG A 72 -12.62 -5.31 11.38
CA ARG A 72 -13.62 -4.98 12.40
C ARG A 72 -12.98 -5.27 13.74
N GLU A 73 -13.21 -4.38 14.69
CA GLU A 73 -12.67 -4.44 16.05
C GLU A 73 -12.64 -5.88 16.57
N LEU A 74 -11.42 -6.37 16.76
CA LEU A 74 -11.04 -7.47 17.64
C LEU A 74 -12.20 -8.26 18.24
N ASN A 75 -12.66 -9.29 17.53
CA ASN A 75 -13.69 -10.18 18.07
C ASN A 75 -13.06 -11.08 19.15
N ASN A 76 -13.39 -10.82 20.42
CA ASN A 76 -13.39 -11.70 21.61
C ASN A 76 -12.24 -12.68 21.92
N GLY A 77 -11.06 -12.58 21.30
CA GLY A 77 -9.98 -13.56 21.58
C GLY A 77 -8.55 -13.15 21.26
N GLY A 78 -8.29 -11.86 21.00
CA GLY A 78 -6.93 -11.38 20.71
C GLY A 78 -6.34 -11.91 19.40
N LYS A 79 -7.19 -12.30 18.44
CA LYS A 79 -6.76 -12.84 17.15
C LYS A 79 -7.47 -12.16 15.98
N ILE A 80 -6.76 -12.07 14.87
CA ILE A 80 -7.22 -11.55 13.59
C ILE A 80 -7.40 -12.72 12.63
N GLU A 81 -8.60 -12.83 12.06
CA GLU A 81 -8.95 -13.86 11.10
C GLU A 81 -8.91 -13.29 9.68
N ILE A 82 -8.17 -13.98 8.80
CA ILE A 82 -8.11 -13.68 7.37
C ILE A 82 -8.52 -14.95 6.64
N SER A 83 -9.54 -14.86 5.78
CA SER A 83 -10.09 -16.02 5.07
C SER A 83 -9.01 -16.80 4.34
N GLY A 84 -8.97 -18.12 4.54
CA GLY A 84 -8.00 -19.02 3.89
C GLY A 84 -6.60 -19.03 4.53
N LEU A 85 -6.38 -18.30 5.62
CA LEU A 85 -5.11 -18.29 6.34
C LEU A 85 -5.31 -18.61 7.83
N ALA A 86 -4.23 -19.02 8.50
CA ALA A 86 -4.25 -19.18 9.97
C ALA A 86 -4.61 -17.85 10.66
N PRO A 87 -5.10 -17.84 11.91
CA PRO A 87 -5.27 -16.62 12.68
C PRO A 87 -3.94 -15.92 13.01
N ILE A 88 -3.94 -14.61 13.17
CA ILE A 88 -2.78 -13.80 13.62
C ILE A 88 -3.08 -13.30 15.04
N GLY A 89 -2.23 -13.60 16.01
CA GLY A 89 -2.35 -13.01 17.35
C GLY A 89 -2.06 -11.50 17.30
N VAL A 90 -2.84 -10.68 17.99
CA VAL A 90 -2.72 -9.21 17.93
C VAL A 90 -1.40 -8.68 18.46
N GLU A 91 -0.72 -9.44 19.31
CA GLU A 91 0.64 -9.16 19.77
C GLU A 91 1.66 -9.15 18.63
N ASN A 92 1.34 -9.80 17.50
CA ASN A 92 2.17 -9.83 16.29
C ASN A 92 1.79 -8.75 15.27
N VAL A 93 0.82 -7.89 15.59
CA VAL A 93 0.37 -6.80 14.72
C VAL A 93 0.91 -5.47 15.21
N PRO A 94 1.47 -4.63 14.31
CA PRO A 94 1.97 -3.32 14.70
C PRO A 94 0.89 -2.50 15.41
N PRO A 95 1.17 -1.90 16.58
CA PRO A 95 0.21 -1.07 17.31
C PRO A 95 -0.43 0.04 16.46
N ALA A 96 0.35 0.58 15.51
CA ALA A 96 -0.09 1.57 14.53
C ALA A 96 -1.31 1.14 13.69
N PHE A 97 -1.56 -0.16 13.51
CA PHE A 97 -2.73 -0.65 12.76
C PHE A 97 -4.03 -0.56 13.56
N PHE A 98 -3.96 -0.39 14.88
CA PHE A 98 -5.13 -0.23 15.73
C PHE A 98 -5.56 1.23 15.90
N ASP A 99 -4.65 2.19 15.69
CA ASP A 99 -4.98 3.62 15.69
C ASP A 99 -5.44 4.09 14.30
N PRO A 100 -6.73 4.46 14.10
CA PRO A 100 -7.25 4.93 12.80
C PRO A 100 -6.59 6.23 12.32
N ASN A 101 -6.02 7.02 13.22
CA ASN A 101 -5.38 8.30 12.90
C ASN A 101 -3.88 8.16 12.60
N HIS A 102 -3.30 6.97 12.79
CA HIS A 102 -1.88 6.77 12.59
C HIS A 102 -1.51 6.81 11.10
N LEU A 103 -0.53 7.63 10.74
CA LEU A 103 -0.07 7.83 9.35
C LEU A 103 0.24 6.51 8.62
N PHE A 104 0.91 5.57 9.30
CA PHE A 104 1.22 4.25 8.74
C PHE A 104 -0.03 3.47 8.31
N ARG A 105 -1.07 3.39 9.16
CA ARG A 105 -2.34 2.72 8.82
C ARG A 105 -2.99 3.38 7.62
N ARG A 106 -2.98 4.72 7.57
CA ARG A 106 -3.50 5.49 6.44
C ARG A 106 -2.77 5.15 5.13
N PHE A 107 -1.43 5.13 5.12
CA PHE A 107 -0.66 4.82 3.91
C PHE A 107 -0.91 3.41 3.40
N VAL A 108 -0.94 2.44 4.32
CA VAL A 108 -1.23 1.04 3.99
C VAL A 108 -2.63 0.90 3.43
N GLY A 109 -3.64 1.45 4.12
CA GLY A 109 -5.04 1.35 3.69
C GLY A 109 -5.28 1.97 2.31
N ILE A 110 -4.72 3.16 2.05
CA ILE A 110 -4.87 3.83 0.75
C ILE A 110 -4.19 3.02 -0.35
N ASN A 111 -2.92 2.65 -0.19
CA ASN A 111 -2.17 2.02 -1.27
C ASN A 111 -2.57 0.56 -1.52
N CYS A 112 -2.92 -0.20 -0.48
CA CYS A 112 -3.40 -1.57 -0.66
C CYS A 112 -4.71 -1.64 -1.45
N ALA A 113 -5.51 -0.56 -1.48
CA ALA A 113 -6.71 -0.50 -2.33
C ALA A 113 -6.41 -0.50 -3.84
N TYR A 114 -5.15 -0.24 -4.22
CA TYR A 114 -4.68 -0.21 -5.62
C TYR A 114 -3.87 -1.46 -6.00
N LEU A 115 -3.76 -2.44 -5.10
CA LEU A 115 -3.26 -3.76 -5.43
C LEU A 115 -4.40 -4.54 -6.10
N LYS A 116 -4.44 -4.51 -7.44
CA LYS A 116 -5.34 -5.33 -8.26
C LYS A 116 -4.58 -6.52 -8.83
#